data_AF-A0A254PQX3-F1
#
_entry.id   AF-A0A254PQX3-F1
#
_cell.length_a   1.000
_cell.length_b   1.000
_cell.length_c   1.000
_cell.angle_alpha   90.00
_cell.angle_beta   90.00
_cell.angle_gamma   90.00
#
_symmetry.space_group_name_H-M   'P 1'
#
loop_
_entity.id
_entity.type
_entity.pdbx_description
1 polymer ?
#
loop_
_entity_poly.entity_id
_entity_poly.type
_entity_poly.pdbx_seq_one_letter_code
_entity_poly.pdbx_strand_id
1 'polypeptide(L)'
;MMDEYAFIGLYLFFGACFGFLTYSQRHLFSEGPRKAIDSDQTSLLEGRIFWVMVCTFLWPIMAITRINTAWVLFKRKKQSKK
;
A
#
# COMPACT_ATOMS: atom_id res chain seq x y z
N MET A 1 15.02 -16.40 -21.67
CA MET A 1 13.65 -16.83 -21.34
C MET A 1 13.55 -16.71 -19.84
N MET A 2 12.86 -15.69 -19.31
CA MET A 2 12.65 -15.65 -17.86
C MET A 2 11.75 -16.84 -17.54
N ASP A 3 12.23 -17.71 -16.66
CA ASP A 3 11.49 -18.84 -16.17
C ASP A 3 10.18 -18.33 -15.54
N GLU A 4 9.06 -18.96 -15.84
CA GLU A 4 7.73 -18.51 -15.39
C GLU A 4 7.70 -18.37 -13.86
N TYR A 5 8.41 -19.27 -13.17
CA TYR A 5 8.60 -19.24 -11.73
C TYR A 5 9.44 -18.05 -11.25
N ALA A 6 10.42 -17.58 -12.04
CA ALA A 6 11.20 -16.39 -11.70
C ALA A 6 10.34 -15.12 -11.78
N PHE A 7 9.44 -15.04 -12.76
CA PHE A 7 8.50 -13.91 -12.87
C PHE A 7 7.50 -13.90 -11.71
N ILE A 8 6.93 -15.06 -11.37
CA ILE A 8 6.01 -15.20 -10.23
C ILE A 8 6.73 -14.85 -8.92
N GLY A 9 7.95 -15.36 -8.72
CA GLY A 9 8.76 -15.07 -7.53
C GLY A 9 9.03 -13.57 -7.37
N LEU A 10 9.39 -12.89 -8.46
CA LEU A 10 9.64 -11.46 -8.45
C LEU A 10 8.35 -10.65 -8.17
N TYR A 11 7.21 -11.05 -8.75
CA TYR A 11 5.92 -10.44 -8.49
C TYR A 11 5.54 -10.51 -7.00
N LEU A 12 5.68 -11.68 -6.39
CA LEU A 12 5.37 -11.90 -4.97
C LEU A 12 6.34 -11.14 -4.07
N PHE A 13 7.63 -11.11 -4.42
CA PHE A 13 8.65 -10.37 -3.68
C PHE A 13 8.38 -8.87 -3.67
N PHE A 14 8.09 -8.28 -4.84
CA PHE A 14 7.73 -6.87 -4.90
C PHE A 14 6.44 -6.56 -4.14
N GLY A 15 5.44 -7.43 -4.23
CA GLY A 15 4.19 -7.27 -3.49
C GLY A 15 4.39 -7.30 -1.96
N ALA A 16 5.22 -8.22 -1.46
CA ALA A 16 5.55 -8.33 -0.04
C ALA A 16 6.36 -7.12 0.46
N CYS A 17 7.41 -6.72 -0.27
CA CYS A 17 8.18 -5.51 0.04
C CYS A 17 7.30 -4.26 0.01
N PHE A 18 6.43 -4.15 -1.00
CA PHE A 18 5.47 -3.05 -1.10
C PHE A 18 4.54 -3.02 0.10
N GLY A 19 3.96 -4.16 0.50
CA GLY A 19 3.09 -4.24 1.67
C GLY A 19 3.79 -3.82 2.96
N PHE A 20 5.04 -4.24 3.15
CA PHE A 20 5.84 -3.88 4.31
C PHE A 20 6.14 -2.38 4.38
N LEU A 21 6.61 -1.79 3.28
CA LEU A 21 6.90 -0.35 3.19
C LEU A 21 5.62 0.49 3.33
N THR A 22 4.50 -0.03 2.83
CA THR A 22 3.24 0.70 2.75
C THR A 22 2.43 0.63 4.04
N TYR A 23 2.72 -0.33 4.93
CA TYR A 23 2.05 -0.48 6.22
C TYR A 23 2.09 0.80 7.07
N SER A 24 3.22 1.52 7.10
CA SER A 24 3.36 2.81 7.81
C SER A 24 2.37 3.88 7.33
N GLN A 25 1.92 3.75 6.08
CA GLN A 25 1.05 4.72 5.42
C GLN A 25 -0.29 4.07 5.00
N ARG A 26 -0.70 2.98 5.66
CA ARG A 26 -1.97 2.28 5.38
C ARG A 26 -3.18 3.21 5.50
N HIS A 27 -3.07 4.24 6.35
CA HIS A 27 -4.07 5.29 6.54
C HIS A 27 -4.43 6.04 5.24
N LEU A 28 -3.52 6.09 4.27
CA LEU A 28 -3.74 6.74 2.96
C LEU A 28 -4.52 5.88 1.96
N PHE A 29 -4.75 4.59 2.25
CA PHE A 29 -5.35 3.66 1.29
C PHE A 29 -6.71 3.13 1.68
N SER A 30 -7.04 3.05 2.98
CA SER A 30 -8.34 2.48 3.36
C SER A 30 -8.86 2.91 4.73
N GLU A 31 -8.03 3.43 5.64
CA GLU A 31 -8.48 3.74 7.01
C GLU A 31 -8.87 5.21 7.22
N GLY A 32 -8.49 6.12 6.33
CA GLY A 32 -8.76 7.56 6.49
C GLY A 32 -8.12 8.14 7.77
N PRO A 33 -8.30 9.44 8.04
CA PRO A 33 -7.73 10.09 9.22
C PRO A 33 -8.35 9.67 10.55
N ARG A 34 -9.35 8.78 10.55
CA ARG A 34 -10.09 8.40 11.75
C ARG A 34 -9.48 7.15 12.38
N LYS A 35 -8.65 7.35 13.39
CA LYS A 35 -8.34 6.27 14.35
C LYS A 35 -9.64 5.93 15.08
N ALA A 36 -10.08 4.68 14.94
CA ALA A 36 -11.14 4.15 15.79
C ALA A 36 -10.65 4.22 17.24
N ILE A 37 -11.45 4.84 18.09
CA ILE A 37 -11.17 5.05 19.52
C ILE A 37 -11.13 3.69 20.28
N ASP A 38 -11.55 2.60 19.63
CA ASP A 38 -11.69 1.25 20.21
C ASP A 38 -10.97 0.13 19.43
N SER A 39 -9.83 0.39 18.76
CA SER A 39 -9.15 -0.65 17.97
C SER A 39 -8.21 -1.58 18.78
N ASP A 40 -8.59 -1.96 19.99
CA ASP A 40 -7.69 -2.60 20.96
C ASP A 40 -7.61 -4.13 20.87
N GLN A 41 -8.09 -4.80 19.80
CA GLN A 41 -8.16 -6.28 19.82
C GLN A 41 -7.87 -7.03 18.52
N THR A 42 -7.39 -6.38 17.46
CA THR A 42 -6.72 -7.14 16.38
C THR A 42 -5.24 -7.00 16.60
N SER A 43 -4.57 -8.11 16.91
CA SER A 43 -3.14 -8.11 17.18
C SER A 43 -2.41 -7.33 16.09
N LEU A 44 -1.54 -6.39 16.46
CA LEU A 44 -0.79 -5.56 15.49
C LEU A 44 -0.12 -6.40 14.39
N LEU A 45 0.23 -7.64 14.73
CA LEU A 45 0.76 -8.66 13.84
C LEU A 45 -0.26 -9.15 12.81
N GLU A 46 -1.49 -9.49 13.22
CA GLU A 46 -2.56 -9.95 12.32
C GLU A 46 -2.94 -8.87 11.31
N GLY A 47 -3.09 -7.62 11.76
CA GLY A 47 -3.34 -6.49 10.85
C GLY A 47 -2.20 -6.24 9.86
N ARG A 48 -0.95 -6.54 10.25
CA ARG A 48 0.22 -6.41 9.38
C ARG A 48 0.33 -7.55 8.38
N ILE A 49 0.06 -8.79 8.80
CA ILE A 49 0.06 -9.96 7.92
C ILE A 49 -1.07 -9.84 6.89
N PHE A 50 -2.27 -9.44 7.32
CA PHE A 50 -3.39 -9.20 6.42
C PHE A 50 -3.06 -8.13 5.37
N TRP A 51 -2.47 -7.01 5.80
CA TRP A 51 -2.05 -5.94 4.89
C TRP A 51 -1.01 -6.40 3.87
N VAL A 52 -0.01 -7.18 4.31
CA VAL A 52 1.01 -7.74 3.42
C VAL A 52 0.38 -8.72 2.43
N MET A 53 -0.55 -9.59 2.86
CA MET A 53 -1.25 -10.49 1.94
C MET A 53 -2.04 -9.72 0.88
N VAL A 54 -2.83 -8.73 1.27
CA VAL A 54 -3.59 -7.88 0.34
C VAL A 54 -2.65 -7.18 -0.63
N CYS A 55 -1.55 -6.61 -0.13
CA CYS A 55 -0.54 -5.97 -0.98
C CYS A 55 0.11 -6.96 -1.93
N THR A 56 0.43 -8.18 -1.52
CA THR A 56 1.04 -9.18 -2.41
C THR A 56 0.18 -9.48 -3.64
N PHE A 57 -1.15 -9.53 -3.49
CA PHE A 57 -2.07 -9.75 -4.61
C PHE A 57 -2.42 -8.48 -5.39
N LEU A 58 -2.58 -7.34 -4.71
CA LEU A 58 -3.09 -6.09 -5.30
C LEU A 58 -2.03 -5.00 -5.51
N TRP A 59 -0.74 -5.27 -5.29
CA TRP A 59 0.31 -4.26 -5.39
C TRP A 59 0.32 -3.47 -6.71
N PRO A 60 0.01 -4.02 -7.91
CA PRO A 60 0.06 -3.24 -9.14
C PRO A 60 -1.01 -2.14 -9.13
N ILE A 61 -2.22 -2.49 -8.66
CA ILE A 61 -3.35 -1.57 -8.56
C ILE A 61 -3.09 -0.51 -7.47
N MET A 62 -2.55 -0.93 -6.32
CA MET A 62 -2.18 -0.02 -5.24
C MET A 62 -1.05 0.94 -5.65
N ALA A 63 -0.07 0.46 -6.42
CA ALA A 63 1.03 1.28 -6.94
C ALA A 63 0.50 2.36 -7.91
N ILE A 64 -0.37 1.99 -8.85
CA ILE A 64 -1.00 2.95 -9.77
C ILE A 64 -1.82 3.98 -9.00
N THR A 65 -2.63 3.52 -8.04
CA THR A 65 -3.48 4.41 -7.22
C THR A 65 -2.63 5.38 -6.40
N ARG A 66 -1.50 4.93 -5.83
CA ARG A 66 -0.51 5.78 -5.13
C ARG A 66 0.06 6.87 -6.01
N ILE A 67 0.53 6.50 -7.19
CA ILE A 67 1.14 7.43 -8.14
C ILE A 67 0.12 8.49 -8.54
N ASN A 68 -1.12 8.08 -8.81
CA ASN A 68 -2.20 9.00 -9.14
C ASN A 68 -2.50 9.98 -7.98
N THR A 69 -2.63 9.47 -6.76
CA THR A 69 -2.86 10.31 -5.57
C THR A 69 -1.70 11.29 -5.34
N ALA A 70 -0.45 10.83 -5.44
CA ALA A 70 0.73 11.67 -5.32
C ALA A 70 0.77 12.77 -6.41
N TRP A 71 0.41 12.43 -7.63
CA TRP A 71 0.32 13.35 -8.75
C TRP A 71 -0.76 14.43 -8.55
N VAL A 72 -1.95 14.03 -8.10
CA VAL A 72 -3.05 14.95 -7.78
C VAL A 72 -2.65 15.90 -6.63
N LEU A 73 -2.03 15.38 -5.57
CA LEU A 73 -1.54 16.19 -4.46
C LEU A 73 -0.44 17.17 -4.91
N PHE A 74 0.47 16.73 -5.77
CA PHE A 74 1.50 17.60 -6.35
C PHE A 74 0.89 18.71 -7.18
N LYS A 75 -0.10 18.41 -8.03
CA LYS A 75 -0.85 19.42 -8.79
C LYS A 75 -1.54 20.43 -7.87
N ARG A 76 -2.21 19.97 -6.81
CA ARG A 76 -2.89 20.84 -5.84
C ARG A 76 -1.91 21.73 -5.07
N LYS A 77 -0.76 21.19 -4.65
CA LYS A 77 0.31 22.00 -4.02
C LYS A 77 0.84 23.07 -4.96
N LYS A 78 1.00 22.77 -6.25
CA LYS A 78 1.43 23.74 -7.26
C LYS A 78 0.40 24.85 -7.48
N GLN A 79 -0.89 24.55 -7.39
CA GLN A 79 -1.98 25.53 -7.52
C GLN A 79 -2.19 26.39 -6.27
N SER A 80 -1.99 25.82 -5.06
CA SER A 80 -2.11 26.57 -3.80
C SER A 80 -0.93 27.50 -3.52
N LYS A 81 0.19 27.34 -4.25
CA LYS A 81 1.40 28.17 -4.10
C LYS A 81 1.48 29.31 -5.14
N LYS A 82 0.41 29.50 -5.91
CA LYS A 82 0.24 30.55 -6.91
C LYS A 82 -0.85 31.49 -6.45
#